data_AF-A0A2T6J9U8-F1
#
_entry.id   AF-A0A2T6J9U8-F1
#
_cell.length_a   1.000
_cell.length_b   1.000
_cell.length_c   1.000
_cell.angle_alpha   90.00
_cell.angle_beta   90.00
_cell.angle_gamma   90.00
#
_symmetry.space_group_name_H-M   'P 1'
#
loop_
_entity.id
_entity.type
_entity.pdbx_description
1 polymer ?
#
loop_
_entity_poly.entity_id
_entity_poly.type
_entity_poly.pdbx_seq_one_letter_code
_entity_poly.pdbx_strand_id
1 'polypeptide(L)'
;MNRGAPLKRTGFRPRAPRREQRDPDRVRSMPAVTPGAFRAPQPVVAATAAAPKSTAQRNAHLRDMARGMPCLLRVPGVCTQDRATVVCCHSNLSIHGKAGARKADDHYSVWGCAACHQWLDQGPAPRAQKAAAFMAAHLAQVLEWRAIAFDSRSQPRDRAAAEWALERLNATATISMN
;
A
#
# COMPACT_ATOMS: atom_id res chain seq x y z
N MET A 1 18.07 -24.09 -20.33
CA MET A 1 16.69 -24.22 -19.82
C MET A 1 15.86 -23.07 -20.38
N ASN A 2 14.76 -23.42 -21.06
CA ASN A 2 14.03 -22.56 -21.98
C ASN A 2 13.30 -21.39 -21.29
N ARG A 3 13.42 -20.19 -21.86
CA ARG A 3 12.63 -19.02 -21.47
C ARG A 3 11.18 -19.29 -21.86
N GLY A 4 10.28 -19.39 -20.86
CA GLY A 4 8.87 -19.65 -21.08
C GLY A 4 8.23 -18.62 -22.01
N ALA A 5 7.38 -19.10 -22.92
CA ALA A 5 6.63 -18.27 -23.87
C ALA A 5 5.83 -17.16 -23.14
N PRO A 6 5.66 -15.97 -23.76
CA PRO A 6 4.92 -14.88 -23.15
C PRO A 6 3.45 -15.27 -22.93
N LEU A 7 2.98 -15.16 -21.69
CA LEU A 7 1.58 -15.38 -21.35
C LEU A 7 0.68 -14.42 -22.15
N LYS A 8 -0.30 -14.96 -22.88
CA LYS A 8 -1.33 -14.16 -23.55
C LYS A 8 -2.10 -13.38 -22.48
N ARG A 9 -2.00 -12.06 -22.50
CA ARG A 9 -2.83 -11.18 -21.66
C ARG A 9 -4.27 -11.28 -22.15
N THR A 10 -5.11 -11.98 -21.42
CA THR A 10 -6.56 -11.89 -21.61
C THR A 10 -7.01 -10.53 -21.09
N GLY A 11 -7.49 -9.65 -21.97
CA GLY A 11 -8.06 -8.36 -21.57
C GLY A 11 -9.24 -8.55 -20.61
N PHE A 12 -9.43 -7.59 -19.70
CA PHE A 12 -10.61 -7.55 -18.85
C PHE A 12 -11.87 -7.55 -19.72
N ARG A 13 -12.72 -8.56 -19.56
CA ARG A 13 -14.06 -8.57 -20.19
C ARG A 13 -14.92 -7.53 -19.46
N PRO A 14 -15.55 -6.58 -20.17
CA PRO A 14 -16.50 -5.68 -19.55
C PRO A 14 -17.63 -6.51 -18.92
N ARG A 15 -17.88 -6.32 -17.61
CA ARG A 15 -19.08 -6.82 -16.92
C ARG A 15 -20.32 -5.98 -17.22
N ALA A 16 -20.19 -4.92 -18.03
CA ALA A 16 -21.32 -4.10 -18.40
C ALA A 16 -22.33 -4.94 -19.19
N PRO A 17 -23.63 -4.88 -18.86
CA PRO A 17 -24.65 -5.52 -19.70
C PRO A 17 -24.49 -5.01 -21.13
N ARG A 18 -24.78 -5.90 -22.11
CA ARG A 18 -24.83 -5.55 -23.53
C ARG A 18 -25.63 -4.24 -23.63
N ARG A 19 -25.01 -3.17 -24.13
CA ARG A 19 -25.63 -1.86 -24.26
C ARG A 19 -26.98 -2.06 -24.93
N GLU A 20 -28.05 -1.88 -24.16
CA GLU A 20 -29.41 -1.98 -24.67
C GLU A 20 -29.56 -0.98 -25.82
N GLN A 21 -30.21 -1.40 -26.89
CA GLN A 21 -30.43 -0.53 -28.04
C GLN A 21 -31.24 0.67 -27.54
N ARG A 22 -30.73 1.88 -27.77
CA ARG A 22 -31.35 3.10 -27.28
C ARG A 22 -32.73 3.20 -27.92
N ASP A 23 -33.78 3.02 -27.13
CA ASP A 23 -35.16 3.25 -27.53
C ASP A 23 -35.27 4.69 -28.07
N PRO A 24 -35.62 4.87 -29.37
CA PRO A 24 -35.70 6.18 -29.99
C PRO A 24 -36.81 7.05 -29.38
N ASP A 25 -37.82 6.44 -28.76
CA ASP A 25 -38.95 7.12 -28.12
C ASP A 25 -38.76 7.32 -26.61
N ARG A 26 -37.63 6.85 -26.05
CA ARG A 26 -37.28 7.12 -24.66
C ARG A 26 -36.97 8.60 -24.47
N VAL A 27 -38.00 9.37 -24.11
CA VAL A 27 -37.87 10.73 -23.63
C VAL A 27 -36.92 10.72 -22.43
N ARG A 28 -35.77 11.37 -22.56
CA ARG A 28 -34.90 11.60 -21.40
C ARG A 28 -35.72 12.41 -20.41
N SER A 29 -36.00 11.86 -19.23
CA SER A 29 -36.50 12.66 -18.11
C SER A 29 -35.44 13.72 -17.82
N MET A 30 -35.63 14.93 -18.33
CA MET A 30 -34.83 16.05 -17.89
C MET A 30 -35.28 16.36 -16.46
N PRO A 31 -34.40 16.31 -15.46
CA PRO A 31 -34.76 16.82 -14.14
C PRO A 31 -35.22 18.26 -14.34
N ALA A 32 -36.39 18.61 -13.80
CA ALA A 32 -36.86 19.98 -13.82
C ALA A 32 -35.89 20.83 -13.01
N VAL A 33 -34.97 21.52 -13.69
CA VAL A 33 -34.10 22.51 -13.09
C VAL A 33 -34.94 23.76 -12.92
N THR A 34 -35.13 24.22 -11.69
CA THR A 34 -35.78 25.50 -11.41
C THR A 34 -35.00 26.61 -12.11
N PRO A 35 -35.62 27.39 -13.02
CA PRO A 35 -34.94 28.52 -13.65
C PRO A 35 -34.38 29.46 -12.57
N GLY A 36 -33.08 29.70 -12.59
CA GLY A 36 -32.37 30.49 -11.57
C GLY A 36 -31.72 29.71 -10.42
N ALA A 37 -32.04 28.42 -10.23
CA ALA A 37 -31.34 27.56 -9.25
C ALA A 37 -29.97 27.07 -9.75
N PHE A 38 -29.70 27.19 -11.05
CA PHE A 38 -28.39 26.90 -11.62
C PHE A 38 -27.42 28.06 -11.35
N ARG A 39 -26.58 27.92 -10.33
CA ARG A 39 -25.51 28.88 -10.05
C ARG A 39 -24.37 28.64 -11.04
N ALA A 40 -24.14 29.58 -11.96
CA ALA A 40 -22.98 29.52 -12.83
C ALA A 40 -21.70 29.50 -11.97
N PRO A 41 -20.72 28.62 -12.28
CA PRO A 41 -19.45 28.63 -11.57
C PRO A 41 -18.79 30.00 -11.76
N GLN A 42 -18.45 30.65 -10.64
CA GLN A 42 -17.69 31.89 -10.65
C GLN A 42 -16.25 31.54 -11.08
N PRO A 43 -15.63 32.31 -11.99
CA PRO A 43 -14.22 32.10 -12.33
C PRO A 43 -13.38 32.35 -11.08
N VAL A 44 -12.55 31.37 -10.70
CA VAL A 44 -11.52 31.59 -9.70
C VAL A 44 -10.49 32.55 -10.29
N VAL A 45 -10.43 33.77 -9.74
CA VAL A 45 -9.59 34.88 -10.24
C VAL A 45 -8.08 34.60 -10.14
N ALA A 46 -7.70 33.55 -9.41
CA ALA A 46 -6.34 33.04 -9.37
C ALA A 46 -6.36 31.54 -9.06
N ALA A 47 -5.61 30.75 -9.83
CA ALA A 47 -5.31 29.37 -9.45
C ALA A 47 -4.30 29.41 -8.30
N THR A 48 -4.68 28.91 -7.12
CA THR A 48 -3.70 28.68 -6.05
C THR A 48 -2.69 27.65 -6.53
N ALA A 49 -1.39 27.95 -6.44
CA ALA A 49 -0.34 27.00 -6.79
C ALA A 49 -0.50 25.72 -5.94
N ALA A 50 -0.47 24.57 -6.59
CA ALA A 50 -0.56 23.29 -5.89
C ALA A 50 0.67 23.10 -5.00
N ALA A 51 0.46 22.73 -3.73
CA ALA A 51 1.56 22.40 -2.84
C ALA A 51 2.41 21.27 -3.42
N PRO A 52 3.75 21.34 -3.29
CA PRO A 52 4.64 20.32 -3.83
C PRO A 52 4.34 18.96 -3.19
N LYS A 53 4.22 17.92 -4.02
CA LYS A 53 4.01 16.54 -3.56
C LYS A 53 5.33 16.01 -3.01
N SER A 54 5.30 15.37 -1.85
CA SER A 54 6.49 14.70 -1.32
C SER A 54 6.94 13.55 -2.23
N THR A 55 8.24 13.37 -2.36
CA THR A 55 8.82 12.25 -3.11
C THR A 55 8.60 10.94 -2.36
N ALA A 56 8.23 9.89 -3.09
CA ALA A 56 8.06 8.57 -2.51
C ALA A 56 9.40 7.93 -2.15
N GLN A 57 9.51 7.40 -0.92
CA GLN A 57 10.71 6.70 -0.49
C GLN A 57 10.58 5.22 -0.82
N ARG A 58 11.47 4.73 -1.68
CA ARG A 58 11.39 3.39 -2.27
C ARG A 58 12.70 2.63 -2.12
N ASN A 59 12.59 1.35 -1.76
CA ASN A 59 13.70 0.41 -1.69
C ASN A 59 13.21 -0.96 -2.17
N ALA A 60 13.61 -1.36 -3.38
CA ALA A 60 13.15 -2.62 -3.98
C ALA A 60 13.63 -3.84 -3.20
N HIS A 61 14.88 -3.81 -2.72
CA HIS A 61 15.47 -4.91 -1.97
C HIS A 61 14.75 -5.12 -0.63
N LEU A 62 14.43 -4.05 0.09
CA LEU A 62 13.64 -4.09 1.31
C LEU A 62 12.29 -4.80 1.11
N ARG A 63 11.60 -4.48 0.00
CA ARG A 63 10.32 -5.12 -0.34
C ARG A 63 10.48 -6.61 -0.66
N ASP A 64 11.58 -6.95 -1.33
CA ASP A 64 11.89 -8.30 -1.75
C ASP A 64 12.27 -9.23 -0.59
N MET A 65 12.89 -8.69 0.47
CA MET A 65 13.23 -9.42 1.70
C MET A 65 12.01 -10.03 2.40
N ALA A 66 10.78 -9.60 2.11
CA ALA A 66 9.59 -10.18 2.72
C ALA A 66 9.32 -11.63 2.31
N ARG A 67 9.81 -12.08 1.15
CA ARG A 67 9.50 -13.42 0.63
C ARG A 67 10.09 -14.50 1.54
N GLY A 68 9.24 -15.44 1.97
CA GLY A 68 9.65 -16.56 2.83
C GLY A 68 9.80 -16.21 4.32
N MET A 69 9.62 -14.94 4.69
CA MET A 69 9.67 -14.48 6.07
C MET A 69 8.41 -14.86 6.86
N PRO A 70 8.43 -14.83 8.21
CA PRO A 70 7.21 -15.00 9.00
C PRO A 70 6.22 -13.83 8.79
N CYS A 71 4.93 -14.10 8.95
CA CYS A 71 3.91 -13.05 8.96
C CYS A 71 3.92 -12.34 10.32
N LEU A 72 4.26 -11.06 10.32
CA LEU A 72 4.30 -10.20 11.52
C LEU A 72 2.94 -9.59 11.87
N LEU A 73 2.00 -9.50 10.91
CA LEU A 73 0.63 -9.02 11.18
C LEU A 73 -0.14 -9.90 12.17
N ARG A 74 0.02 -11.22 12.11
CA ARG A 74 -0.53 -12.22 13.06
C ARG A 74 -1.98 -11.98 13.51
N VAL A 75 -2.84 -11.48 12.63
CA VAL A 75 -4.23 -11.13 12.95
C VAL A 75 -5.00 -12.38 13.43
N PRO A 76 -5.53 -12.39 14.66
CA PRO A 76 -6.24 -13.56 15.21
C PRO A 76 -7.44 -13.97 14.33
N GLY A 77 -7.60 -15.27 14.07
CA GLY A 77 -8.66 -15.82 13.23
C GLY A 77 -8.53 -15.55 11.73
N VAL A 78 -7.51 -14.80 11.29
CA VAL A 78 -7.26 -14.46 9.88
C VAL A 78 -5.93 -15.03 9.40
N CYS A 79 -4.90 -14.98 10.25
CA CYS A 79 -3.54 -15.29 9.84
C CYS A 79 -3.36 -16.79 9.55
N THR A 80 -2.85 -17.10 8.35
CA THR A 80 -2.53 -18.47 7.94
C THR A 80 -1.09 -18.89 8.27
N GLN A 81 -0.21 -17.94 8.62
CA GLN A 81 1.23 -18.15 8.81
C GLN A 81 1.95 -18.80 7.61
N ASP A 82 1.32 -18.81 6.43
CA ASP A 82 1.92 -19.36 5.21
C ASP A 82 3.00 -18.44 4.65
N ARG A 83 4.26 -18.82 4.91
CA ARG A 83 5.47 -18.09 4.50
C ARG A 83 5.62 -17.96 2.98
N ALA A 84 5.05 -18.88 2.20
CA ALA A 84 5.11 -18.82 0.74
C ALA A 84 4.32 -17.63 0.17
N THR A 85 3.35 -17.11 0.93
CA THR A 85 2.49 -15.99 0.54
C THR A 85 2.92 -14.65 1.11
N VAL A 86 4.00 -14.62 1.90
CA VAL A 86 4.40 -13.41 2.63
C VAL A 86 4.98 -12.38 1.68
N VAL A 87 4.44 -11.15 1.79
CA VAL A 87 4.81 -10.00 0.99
C VAL A 87 5.00 -8.77 1.86
N CYS A 88 5.68 -7.77 1.31
CA CYS A 88 5.80 -6.44 1.90
C CYS A 88 4.44 -5.72 1.81
N CYS A 89 3.77 -5.61 2.96
CA CYS A 89 2.46 -4.97 3.11
C CYS A 89 2.64 -3.53 3.57
N HIS A 90 2.27 -2.56 2.74
CA HIS A 90 2.40 -1.13 3.08
C HIS A 90 1.32 -0.67 4.08
N SER A 91 1.65 0.35 4.87
CA SER A 91 0.67 1.03 5.73
C SER A 91 -0.49 1.63 4.94
N ASN A 92 -1.68 1.60 5.55
CA ASN A 92 -2.87 2.28 5.07
C ASN A 92 -3.09 3.69 5.69
N LEU A 93 -2.14 4.18 6.49
CA LEU A 93 -2.20 5.47 7.17
C LEU A 93 -1.62 6.60 6.31
N SER A 94 -2.36 7.71 6.18
CA SER A 94 -1.94 8.87 5.39
C SER A 94 -0.65 9.52 5.93
N ILE A 95 -0.44 9.47 7.25
CA ILE A 95 0.79 9.97 7.91
C ILE A 95 2.06 9.24 7.43
N HIS A 96 1.94 8.05 6.85
CA HIS A 96 3.05 7.27 6.31
C HIS A 96 3.29 7.54 4.81
N GLY A 97 2.74 8.62 4.27
CA GLY A 97 2.90 9.01 2.86
C GLY A 97 1.93 8.33 1.88
N LYS A 98 0.91 7.62 2.37
CA LYS A 98 -0.16 7.08 1.53
C LYS A 98 -1.08 8.19 1.04
N ALA A 99 -1.39 8.20 -0.26
CA ALA A 99 -2.34 9.16 -0.84
C ALA A 99 -2.93 8.62 -2.15
N GLY A 100 -4.27 8.49 -2.26
CA GLY A 100 -4.92 8.05 -3.51
C GLY A 100 -4.27 6.82 -4.15
N ALA A 101 -3.59 7.00 -5.29
CA ALA A 101 -2.86 5.97 -6.04
C ALA A 101 -1.42 5.69 -5.54
N ARG A 102 -0.94 6.41 -4.52
CA ARG A 102 0.38 6.24 -3.90
C ARG A 102 0.28 5.35 -2.67
N LYS A 103 1.08 4.28 -2.66
CA LYS A 103 1.39 3.49 -1.46
C LYS A 103 2.26 4.29 -0.47
N ALA A 104 2.13 3.98 0.82
CA ALA A 104 3.02 4.49 1.86
C ALA A 104 4.50 4.29 1.50
N ASP A 105 5.39 5.01 2.17
CA ASP A 105 6.83 4.85 2.00
C ASP A 105 7.30 3.44 2.42
N ASP A 106 8.34 2.90 1.78
CA ASP A 106 8.68 1.48 1.92
C ASP A 106 9.16 1.10 3.33
N HIS A 107 9.69 2.05 4.11
CA HIS A 107 10.03 1.86 5.53
C HIS A 107 8.77 1.79 6.44
N TYR A 108 7.59 2.15 5.94
CA TYR A 108 6.29 1.91 6.58
C TYR A 108 5.59 0.70 5.96
N SER A 109 6.27 -0.45 6.03
CA SER A 109 5.74 -1.74 5.58
C SER A 109 5.99 -2.83 6.62
N VAL A 110 5.26 -3.94 6.50
CA VAL A 110 5.41 -5.13 7.36
C VAL A 110 5.35 -6.40 6.52
N TRP A 111 6.00 -7.47 6.97
CA TRP A 111 5.83 -8.80 6.38
C TRP A 111 4.45 -9.37 6.73
N GLY A 112 3.62 -9.61 5.72
CA GLY A 112 2.26 -10.12 5.88
C GLY A 112 1.93 -11.26 4.91
N CYS A 113 1.35 -12.35 5.42
CA CYS A 113 0.77 -13.41 4.59
C CYS A 113 -0.44 -12.88 3.80
N ALA A 114 -0.84 -13.58 2.73
CA ALA A 114 -1.91 -13.12 1.84
C ALA A 114 -3.23 -12.82 2.57
N ALA A 115 -3.63 -13.66 3.54
CA ALA A 115 -4.86 -13.46 4.30
C ALA A 115 -4.83 -12.19 5.17
N CYS A 116 -3.73 -11.99 5.92
CA CYS A 116 -3.55 -10.77 6.72
C CYS A 116 -3.46 -9.52 5.85
N HIS A 117 -2.79 -9.61 4.69
CA HIS A 117 -2.69 -8.51 3.74
C HIS A 117 -4.05 -8.10 3.20
N GLN A 118 -4.87 -9.07 2.76
CA GLN A 118 -6.24 -8.81 2.31
C GLN A 118 -7.10 -8.20 3.42
N TRP A 119 -6.98 -8.71 4.65
CA TRP A 119 -7.70 -8.15 5.79
C TRP A 119 -7.30 -6.70 6.07
N LEU A 120 -5.99 -6.40 6.04
CA LEU A 120 -5.47 -5.06 6.26
C LEU A 120 -6.01 -4.07 5.21
N ASP A 121 -5.95 -4.43 3.93
CA ASP A 121 -6.33 -3.53 2.84
C ASP A 121 -7.84 -3.41 2.65
N GLN A 122 -8.56 -4.54 2.70
CA GLN A 122 -9.94 -4.63 2.21
C GLN A 122 -10.90 -5.26 3.22
N GLY A 123 -10.41 -5.81 4.33
CA GLY A 123 -11.25 -6.47 5.35
C GLY A 123 -12.28 -5.53 6.01
N PRO A 124 -13.33 -6.07 6.64
CA PRO A 124 -14.43 -5.29 7.19
C PRO A 124 -14.11 -4.62 8.54
N ALA A 125 -12.95 -4.90 9.13
CA ALA A 125 -12.55 -4.38 10.43
C ALA A 125 -12.50 -2.84 10.46
N PRO A 126 -12.86 -2.19 11.60
CA PRO A 126 -12.71 -0.75 11.77
C PRO A 126 -11.30 -0.26 11.45
N ARG A 127 -11.20 0.93 10.85
CA ARG A 127 -9.90 1.52 10.47
C ARG A 127 -8.93 1.64 11.65
N ALA A 128 -9.44 1.98 12.84
CA ALA A 128 -8.64 2.07 14.06
C ALA A 128 -8.04 0.71 14.46
N GLN A 129 -8.81 -0.38 14.33
CA GLN A 129 -8.32 -1.74 14.63
C GLN A 129 -7.22 -2.15 13.65
N LYS A 130 -7.40 -1.87 12.36
CA LYS A 130 -6.38 -2.13 11.33
C LYS A 130 -5.12 -1.31 11.55
N ALA A 131 -5.28 -0.04 11.95
CA ALA A 131 -4.16 0.83 12.30
C ALA A 131 -3.37 0.28 13.49
N ALA A 132 -4.06 -0.12 14.57
CA ALA A 132 -3.42 -0.69 15.74
C ALA A 132 -2.67 -1.99 15.42
N ALA A 133 -3.29 -2.89 14.65
CA ALA A 133 -2.64 -4.13 14.20
C ALA A 133 -1.41 -3.85 13.34
N PHE A 134 -1.49 -2.88 12.42
CA PHE A 134 -0.35 -2.47 11.60
C PHE A 134 0.78 -1.90 12.47
N MET A 135 0.50 -1.01 13.42
CA MET A 135 1.52 -0.40 14.26
C MET A 135 2.22 -1.43 15.16
N ALA A 136 1.48 -2.39 15.72
CA ALA A 136 2.07 -3.49 16.49
C ALA A 136 2.97 -4.37 15.62
N ALA A 137 2.55 -4.71 14.40
CA ALA A 137 3.36 -5.47 13.45
C ALA A 137 4.57 -4.67 12.95
N HIS A 138 4.45 -3.35 12.83
CA HIS A 138 5.53 -2.47 12.38
C HIS A 138 6.62 -2.34 13.45
N LEU A 139 6.25 -2.31 14.73
CA LEU A 139 7.21 -2.44 15.82
C LEU A 139 8.01 -3.75 15.72
N ALA A 140 7.33 -4.88 15.49
CA ALA A 140 8.00 -6.17 15.27
C ALA A 140 8.90 -6.12 14.02
N GLN A 141 8.45 -5.49 12.93
CA GLN A 141 9.25 -5.34 11.72
C GLN A 141 10.55 -4.55 11.95
N VAL A 142 10.50 -3.50 12.77
CA VAL A 142 11.69 -2.72 13.15
C VAL A 142 12.68 -3.58 13.92
N LEU A 143 12.22 -4.46 14.80
CA LEU A 143 13.09 -5.41 15.52
C LEU A 143 13.74 -6.41 14.57
N GLU A 144 12.99 -6.93 13.59
CA GLU A 144 13.54 -7.80 12.55
C GLU A 144 14.60 -7.09 11.70
N TRP A 145 14.36 -5.84 11.31
CA TRP A 145 15.36 -5.06 10.59
C TRP A 145 16.61 -4.78 11.43
N ARG A 146 16.47 -4.51 12.73
CA ARG A 146 17.62 -4.41 13.63
C ARG A 146 18.39 -5.72 13.68
N ALA A 147 17.71 -6.85 13.83
CA ALA A 147 18.35 -8.16 13.84
C ALA A 147 19.13 -8.42 12.53
N ILE A 148 18.54 -8.10 11.38
CA ILE A 148 19.21 -8.22 10.08
C ILE A 148 20.44 -7.31 10.02
N ALA A 149 20.31 -6.04 10.40
CA ALA A 149 21.38 -5.05 10.32
C ALA A 149 22.60 -5.44 11.19
N PHE A 150 22.37 -5.97 12.40
CA PHE A 150 23.44 -6.35 13.33
C PHE A 150 23.98 -7.76 13.17
N ASP A 151 23.28 -8.66 12.45
CA ASP A 151 23.79 -10.01 12.20
C ASP A 151 24.89 -9.98 11.12
N SER A 152 26.12 -10.28 11.52
CA SER A 152 27.28 -10.34 10.63
C SER A 152 27.16 -11.42 9.54
N ARG A 153 26.24 -12.38 9.71
CA ARG A 153 25.96 -13.45 8.74
C ARG A 153 24.94 -13.04 7.68
N SER A 154 24.19 -11.95 7.91
CA SER A 154 23.24 -11.42 6.92
C SER A 154 23.96 -10.94 5.67
N GLN A 155 23.31 -11.08 4.50
CA GLN A 155 23.91 -10.61 3.27
C GLN A 155 24.14 -9.09 3.32
N PRO A 156 25.22 -8.55 2.74
CA PRO A 156 25.48 -7.11 2.74
C PRO A 156 24.31 -6.26 2.22
N ARG A 157 23.59 -6.75 1.21
CA ARG A 157 22.42 -6.05 0.66
C ARG A 157 21.22 -6.05 1.61
N ASP A 158 21.02 -7.14 2.36
CA ASP A 158 19.94 -7.24 3.36
C ASP A 158 20.20 -6.25 4.50
N ARG A 159 21.44 -6.22 5.00
CA ARG A 159 21.90 -5.26 6.02
C ARG A 159 21.70 -3.82 5.56
N ALA A 160 22.19 -3.46 4.39
CA ALA A 160 22.06 -2.11 3.84
C ALA A 160 20.58 -1.68 3.65
N ALA A 161 19.71 -2.60 3.23
CA ALA A 161 18.28 -2.30 3.10
C ALA A 161 17.59 -2.14 4.46
N ALA A 162 17.94 -2.96 5.45
CA ALA A 162 17.44 -2.84 6.81
C ALA A 162 17.91 -1.53 7.47
N GLU A 163 19.19 -1.20 7.36
CA GLU A 163 19.78 0.07 7.83
C GLU A 163 19.09 1.28 7.17
N TRP A 164 18.87 1.23 5.85
CA TRP A 164 18.12 2.26 5.14
C TRP A 164 16.72 2.47 5.74
N ALA A 165 16.00 1.39 6.06
CA ALA A 165 14.67 1.50 6.65
C ALA A 165 14.72 2.11 8.06
N LEU A 166 15.71 1.70 8.87
CA LEU A 166 15.92 2.22 10.22
C LEU A 166 16.30 3.70 10.22
N GLU A 167 17.13 4.13 9.29
CA GLU A 167 17.53 5.54 9.14
C GLU A 167 16.31 6.43 8.84
N ARG A 168 15.43 6.02 7.92
CA ARG A 168 14.21 6.78 7.61
C ARG A 168 13.22 6.87 8.77
N LEU A 169 13.32 5.95 9.72
CA LEU A 169 12.52 5.93 10.94
C LEU A 169 13.23 6.63 12.12
N ASN A 170 14.44 7.17 11.94
CA ASN A 170 15.31 7.63 13.02
C ASN A 170 15.49 6.55 14.13
N ALA A 171 15.55 5.29 13.71
CA ALA A 171 15.58 4.11 14.57
C ALA A 171 16.90 3.34 14.51
N THR A 172 17.90 3.87 13.80
CA THR A 172 19.28 3.37 13.78
C THR A 172 19.82 3.36 15.20
N ALA A 173 20.39 2.24 15.66
CA ALA A 173 21.03 2.24 16.95
C ALA A 173 22.34 3.02 16.83
N THR A 174 22.49 4.09 17.62
CA THR A 174 23.78 4.75 17.80
C THR A 174 24.67 3.75 18.53
N ILE A 175 25.59 3.11 17.81
CA ILE A 175 26.67 2.38 18.47
C ILE A 175 27.59 3.48 19.04
N SER A 176 27.38 3.86 20.29
CA SER A 176 28.46 4.47 21.08
C SER A 176 29.51 3.38 21.28
N MET A 177 30.48 3.33 20.36
CA MET A 177 31.73 2.65 20.60
C MET A 177 32.48 3.47 21.65
N ASN A 178 32.42 3.03 22.91
CA ASN A 178 33.41 3.37 23.93
C ASN A 178 34.52 2.32 23.90
#